data_AF-A0A3F2REX7-F1
#
_entry.id   AF-A0A3F2REX7-F1
#
_cell.length_a   1.000
_cell.length_b   1.000
_cell.length_c   1.000
_cell.angle_alpha   90.00
_cell.angle_beta   90.00
_cell.angle_gamma   90.00
#
_symmetry.space_group_name_H-M   'P 1'
#
loop_
_entity.id
_entity.type
_entity.pdbx_description
1 polymer ?
#
loop_
_entity_poly.entity_id
_entity_poly.type
_entity_poly.pdbx_seq_one_letter_code
_entity_poly.pdbx_strand_id
1 'polypeptide(L)' 'MEFDAEEQVYYYPCPCGDRFCIDLEELYDGEDIASCPSCSLTIRVIFDEEDLPKLKEDAE' A
#
# COMPACT_ATOMS: atom_id res chain seq x y z
N MET A 1 8.94 0.92 3.95
CA MET A 1 7.48 0.74 3.90
C MET A 1 7.09 0.06 5.19
N GLU A 2 6.08 0.57 5.87
CA GLU A 2 5.49 -0.03 7.06
C GLU A 2 4.24 -0.77 6.60
N PHE A 3 4.19 -2.08 6.79
CA PHE A 3 3.03 -2.89 6.43
C PHE A 3 2.15 -3.06 7.65
N ASP A 4 0.89 -2.65 7.54
CA ASP A 4 -0.12 -2.91 8.55
C ASP A 4 -0.86 -4.21 8.21
N ALA A 5 -0.70 -5.23 9.04
CA ALA A 5 -1.27 -6.56 8.81
C ALA A 5 -2.72 -6.70 9.31
N GLU A 6 -3.24 -5.70 10.02
CA GLU A 6 -4.64 -5.63 10.42
C GLU A 6 -5.47 -5.00 9.30
N GLU A 7 -5.00 -3.89 8.73
CA GLU A 7 -5.67 -3.21 7.61
C GLU A 7 -5.25 -3.74 6.23
N GLN A 8 -4.15 -4.49 6.15
CA GLN A 8 -3.52 -4.91 4.87
C GLN A 8 -3.15 -3.72 3.99
N VAL A 9 -2.57 -2.68 4.60
CA VAL A 9 -2.17 -1.44 3.90
C VAL A 9 -0.67 -1.22 4.06
N TYR A 10 -0.03 -0.76 2.99
CA TYR A 10 1.36 -0.30 3.05
C TYR A 10 1.44 1.21 3.20
N TYR A 11 2.21 1.63 4.20
CA TYR A 11 2.47 3.03 4.49
C TYR A 11 3.91 3.42 4.12
N TYR A 12 4.06 4.62 3.54
CA TYR A 12 5.36 5.22 3.24
C TYR A 12 5.38 6.71 3.60
N PRO A 13 6.42 7.25 4.25
CA PRO A 13 6.44 8.66 4.66
C PRO A 13 6.42 9.63 3.45
N CYS A 14 5.43 10.55 3.38
CA CYS A 14 5.44 11.67 2.42
C CYS A 14 6.23 12.85 3.04
N PRO A 15 7.05 13.57 2.25
CA PRO A 15 7.73 14.78 2.70
C PRO A 15 6.80 15.92 3.14
N CYS A 16 5.47 15.83 2.92
CA CYS A 16 4.51 16.83 3.40
C CYS A 16 4.16 16.70 4.90
N GLY A 17 4.52 15.58 5.54
CA GLY A 17 4.18 15.29 6.94
C GLY A 17 3.15 14.16 7.13
N ASP A 18 2.47 13.75 6.07
CA ASP A 18 1.58 12.58 6.04
C ASP A 18 2.28 11.33 5.48
N ARG A 19 1.51 10.27 5.25
CA ARG A 19 1.99 9.00 4.69
C ARG A 19 1.25 8.71 3.39
N PHE A 20 1.95 8.16 2.41
CA PHE A 20 1.32 7.44 1.30
C PHE A 20 0.73 6.14 1.85
N CYS A 21 -0.42 5.77 1.32
CA CYS A 21 -1.10 4.51 1.60
C CYS A 21 -1.44 3.83 0.28
N ILE A 22 -1.37 2.50 0.29
CA ILE A 22 -1.84 1.63 -0.80
C ILE A 22 -2.33 0.32 -0.20
N ASP A 23 -3.47 -0.15 -0.68
CA ASP A 23 -4.05 -1.40 -0.22
C ASP A 23 -3.29 -2.60 -0.81
N LEU A 24 -3.17 -3.66 -0.01
CA LEU A 24 -2.59 -4.92 -0.49
C LEU A 24 -3.43 -5.50 -1.63
N GLU A 25 -4.75 -5.34 -1.60
CA GLU A 25 -5.65 -5.80 -2.66
C GLU A 25 -5.35 -5.13 -4.00
N GLU A 26 -5.14 -3.81 -4.00
CA GLU A 26 -4.72 -3.05 -5.18
C GLU A 26 -3.39 -3.57 -5.74
N LEU A 27 -2.40 -3.83 -4.87
CA LEU A 27 -1.13 -4.43 -5.28
C LEU A 27 -1.31 -5.82 -5.91
N TYR A 28 -2.26 -6.63 -5.42
CA TYR A 28 -2.58 -7.92 -6.00
C TYR A 28 -3.34 -7.83 -7.34
N ASP A 29 -4.13 -6.77 -7.55
CA ASP A 29 -4.77 -6.49 -8.86
C ASP A 29 -3.76 -5.94 -9.89
N GLY A 30 -2.53 -5.66 -9.46
CA GLY A 30 -1.46 -5.11 -10.28
C GLY A 30 -1.40 -3.58 -10.27
N GLU A 31 -2.12 -2.95 -9.35
CA GLU A 31 -2.12 -1.50 -9.17
C GLU A 31 -0.98 -1.11 -8.21
N ASP A 32 -0.05 -0.28 -8.70
CA ASP A 32 1.22 0.01 -8.03
C ASP A 32 1.35 1.47 -7.58
N ILE A 33 0.22 2.18 -7.50
CA ILE A 33 0.20 3.63 -7.29
C ILE A 33 -0.25 3.96 -5.86
N ALA A 34 0.72 4.25 -4.99
CA ALA A 34 0.40 4.73 -3.65
C ALA A 34 0.10 6.23 -3.70
N SER A 35 -1.00 6.61 -3.08
CA SER A 35 -1.48 7.99 -3.03
C SER A 35 -1.39 8.55 -1.62
N CYS A 36 -1.16 9.86 -1.49
CA CYS A 36 -1.17 10.50 -0.18
C CYS A 36 -2.40 11.42 -0.06
N PRO A 37 -3.15 11.37 1.06
CA PRO A 37 -4.35 12.18 1.24
C PRO A 37 -4.07 13.68 1.42
N SER A 38 -2.83 14.04 1.76
CA SER A 38 -2.44 15.40 2.14
C SER A 38 -1.61 16.09 1.05
N CYS A 39 -0.77 15.32 0.37
CA CYS A 39 -0.02 15.74 -0.80
C CYS A 39 -0.63 15.01 -2.00
N SER A 40 -1.22 15.68 -3.00
CA SER A 40 -1.75 15.04 -4.24
C SER A 40 -0.66 14.38 -5.11
N LEU A 41 0.50 14.09 -4.52
CA LEU A 41 1.56 13.27 -5.06
C LEU A 41 1.08 11.81 -5.07
N THR A 42 1.51 11.12 -6.10
CA THR A 42 1.41 9.68 -6.23
C THR A 42 2.80 9.12 -6.46
N ILE A 43 3.10 7.97 -5.86
CA ILE A 43 4.38 7.29 -6.02
C ILE A 43 4.15 5.88 -6.56
N ARG A 44 5.11 5.40 -7.34
CA ARG A 44 5.08 4.02 -7.84
C ARG A 44 5.78 3.09 -6.87
N VAL A 45 5.08 2.07 -6.42
CA VAL A 45 5.59 1.01 -5.56
C VAL A 45 6.19 -0.07 -6.46
N ILE A 46 7.47 -0.40 -6.25
CA ILE A 46 8.09 -1.55 -6.92
C ILE A 46 7.97 -2.70 -5.93
N PHE A 47 7.13 -3.67 -6.25
CA PHE A 47 6.96 -4.90 -5.49
C PHE A 47 7.12 -6.10 -6.41
N ASP A 48 7.30 -7.26 -5.80
CA ASP A 48 7.31 -8.55 -6.48
C ASP A 48 6.16 -9.37 -5.93
N GLU A 49 5.39 -10.02 -6.81
CA GLU A 49 4.21 -10.81 -6.42
C GLU A 49 4.58 -11.94 -5.44
N GLU A 50 5.83 -12.42 -5.48
CA GLU A 50 6.32 -13.48 -4.60
C GLU A 50 6.60 -13.00 -3.16
N ASP A 51 6.83 -11.69 -2.97
CA ASP A 51 7.15 -11.07 -1.67
C ASP A 51 5.91 -10.52 -0.95
N LEU A 52 4.79 -10.38 -1.68
CA LEU A 52 3.53 -9.92 -1.11
C LEU A 52 2.98 -10.94 -0.10
N PRO A 53 2.62 -10.50 1.13
CA PRO A 53 1.93 -11.35 2.08
C PRO A 53 0.58 -11.77 1.50
N LYS A 54 0.15 -12.99 1.80
CA LYS A 54 -1.17 -13.47 1.36
C LYS A 54 -2.25 -12.47 1.76
N LEU A 55 -3.09 -12.08 0.81
CA LEU A 55 -4.33 -11.40 1.13
C LEU A 55 -5.06 -12.25 2.17
N LYS A 56 -5.32 -11.68 3.36
CA LYS A 56 -6.36 -12.25 4.20
C LYS A 56 -7.65 -12.02 3.43
N GLU A 57 -8.15 -13.05 2.77
CA GLU A 57 -9.58 -13.11 2.50
C GLU A 57 -10.22 -13.03 3.88
N ASP A 58 -10.89 -11.91 4.19
CA ASP A 58 -11.81 -11.80 5.31
C ASP A 58 -12.93 -12.82 5.07
N ALA A 59 -12.61 -14.07 5.41
CA ALA A 59 -13.53 -15.15 5.57
C ALA A 59 -14.07 -15.04 7.00
N GLU A 60 -15.10 -14.22 7.20
CA GLU A 60 -16.33 -14.57 7.93
C GLU A 60 -17.46 -13.54 7.75
#